data_AF-K5VVC0-F1
#
_entry.id   AF-K5VVC0-F1
#
_cell.length_a   1.000
_cell.length_b   1.000
_cell.length_c   1.000
_cell.angle_alpha   90.00
_cell.angle_beta   90.00
_cell.angle_gamma   90.00
#
_symmetry.space_group_name_H-M   'P 1'
#
loop_
_entity.id
_entity.type
_entity.pdbx_description
1 polymer ?
#
loop_
_entity_poly.entity_id
_entity_poly.type
_entity_poly.pdbx_seq_one_letter_code
_entity_poly.pdbx_strand_id
1 'polypeptide(L)'
;MSMLAAPTGAQCLKLGLLAQRRAPSLPIEIIDYVVAFMLLDSPVFSTIEGFSCASHRFRHIAFRQYFSLLTVKSKSHWLKLCQIPGVRTWTRTMDTISIALYVNPENLVTFMNLHTVTIDFDAEGQHTHHTSAKLILSCMPPQVTRLELLYLPSITTYLLSLVATYCPRLDTLVLRCSDRLLPDCCWNCYDEAGSHTVHSPIPNSYCNAEHLAHAFGKELKHLHKLRHLHLGIYLSPLDLFYDHLEHAGDFRFPPTPDVTPPFGPDLCGDCQVFADEVRRTELVAAATLASHLPMLETMTWSTFFAQSGRAGDDQAKQTTTIAILQEE
;
A
#
# COMPACT_ATOMS: atom_id res chain seq x y z
N MET A 1 -10.31 2.20 79.93
CA MET A 1 -9.49 1.15 80.57
C MET A 1 -9.32 0.01 79.59
N SER A 2 -8.11 -0.57 79.52
CA SER A 2 -7.59 -1.54 78.53
C SER A 2 -7.32 -0.92 77.15
N MET A 3 -6.11 -0.53 76.72
CA MET A 3 -4.75 -1.10 76.83
C MET A 3 -4.68 -2.58 76.42
N LEU A 4 -4.06 -2.84 75.26
CA LEU A 4 -3.37 -4.07 74.78
C LEU A 4 -2.77 -3.71 73.40
N ALA A 5 -1.53 -3.23 73.34
CA ALA A 5 -0.27 -4.00 73.20
C ALA A 5 0.03 -4.40 71.74
N ALA A 6 1.08 -3.79 71.20
CA ALA A 6 1.67 -4.04 69.87
C ALA A 6 2.52 -5.34 69.85
N PRO A 7 2.63 -6.04 68.72
CA PRO A 7 3.69 -7.01 68.50
C PRO A 7 4.91 -6.34 67.86
N THR A 8 5.93 -6.17 68.70
CA THR A 8 7.33 -5.98 68.34
C THR A 8 7.92 -7.28 67.81
N GLY A 9 8.71 -7.19 66.73
CA GLY A 9 9.72 -8.21 66.41
C GLY A 9 9.55 -8.94 65.09
N ALA A 10 9.75 -8.27 63.96
CA ALA A 10 10.14 -8.94 62.72
C ALA A 10 11.67 -8.80 62.58
N GLN A 11 12.38 -9.88 62.89
CA GLN A 11 13.81 -10.03 62.66
C GLN A 11 14.12 -9.86 61.17
N CYS A 12 14.81 -8.77 60.85
CA CYS A 12 15.42 -8.54 59.55
C CYS A 12 16.57 -9.55 59.36
N LEU A 13 16.24 -10.73 58.83
CA LEU A 13 17.21 -11.72 58.37
C LEU A 13 18.05 -11.09 57.26
N LYS A 14 19.25 -10.64 57.63
CA LYS A 14 20.36 -10.33 56.73
C LYS A 14 20.76 -11.61 55.99
N LEU A 15 20.00 -11.97 54.95
CA LEU A 15 20.40 -12.96 53.97
C LEU A 15 21.62 -12.42 53.21
N GLY A 16 22.67 -13.22 53.23
CA GLY A 16 24.02 -12.84 52.87
C GLY A 16 24.18 -12.24 51.49
N LEU A 17 25.25 -11.45 51.38
CA LEU A 17 25.94 -11.02 50.16
C LEU A 17 26.29 -12.24 49.28
N LEU A 18 25.31 -12.82 48.61
CA LEU A 18 25.56 -13.67 47.45
C LEU A 18 25.98 -12.72 46.33
N ALA A 19 27.26 -12.79 45.98
CA ALA A 19 27.87 -12.09 44.87
C ALA A 19 26.90 -12.05 43.70
N GLN A 20 26.44 -10.84 43.37
CA GLN A 20 25.51 -10.55 42.30
C GLN A 20 26.21 -10.91 40.98
N ARG A 21 26.19 -12.20 40.62
CA ARG A 21 26.68 -12.68 39.33
C ARG A 21 25.83 -11.97 38.30
N ARG A 22 26.40 -10.95 37.66
CA ARG A 22 25.80 -10.30 36.50
C ARG A 22 25.58 -11.41 35.48
N ALA A 23 24.32 -11.78 35.28
CA ALA A 23 23.97 -12.70 34.22
C ALA A 23 24.58 -12.15 32.91
N PRO A 24 25.15 -13.01 32.06
CA PRO A 24 25.70 -12.57 30.79
C PRO A 24 24.61 -11.82 30.02
N SER A 25 24.85 -10.54 29.75
CA SER A 25 23.89 -9.74 28.99
C SER A 25 24.07 -10.05 27.51
N LEU A 26 23.04 -10.59 26.89
CA LEU A 26 22.99 -10.70 25.43
C LEU A 26 23.11 -9.28 24.82
N PRO A 27 23.87 -9.10 23.73
CA PRO A 27 23.87 -7.86 22.97
C PRO A 27 22.46 -7.51 22.49
N ILE A 28 22.13 -6.21 22.46
CA ILE A 28 20.76 -5.76 22.14
C ILE A 28 20.38 -6.07 20.70
N GLU A 29 21.36 -6.09 19.82
CA GLU A 29 21.26 -6.37 18.40
C GLU A 29 20.76 -7.80 18.17
N ILE A 30 21.19 -8.75 19.01
CA ILE A 30 20.74 -10.15 18.94
C ILE A 30 19.28 -10.26 19.34
N ILE A 31 18.86 -9.56 20.41
CA ILE A 31 17.46 -9.55 20.84
C ILE A 31 16.58 -8.91 19.77
N ASP A 32 17.05 -7.81 19.16
CA ASP A 32 16.36 -7.12 18.08
C ASP A 32 16.12 -8.04 16.87
N TYR A 33 17.15 -8.79 16.46
CA TYR A 33 17.05 -9.77 15.38
C TYR A 33 16.10 -10.92 15.71
N VAL A 34 16.15 -11.45 16.94
CA VAL A 34 15.23 -12.53 17.38
C VAL A 34 13.78 -12.06 17.32
N VAL A 35 13.48 -10.87 17.86
CA VAL A 35 12.12 -10.32 17.83
C VAL A 35 11.66 -10.06 16.39
N ALA A 36 12.53 -9.47 15.56
CA ALA A 36 12.21 -9.23 14.15
C ALA A 36 11.91 -10.54 13.42
N PHE A 37 12.73 -11.58 13.62
CA PHE A 37 12.53 -12.90 13.03
C PHE A 37 11.20 -13.53 13.45
N MET A 38 10.84 -13.46 14.73
CA MET A 38 9.55 -13.98 15.22
C MET A 38 8.35 -13.28 14.57
N LEU A 39 8.48 -11.99 14.28
CA LEU A 39 7.41 -11.19 13.66
C LEU A 39 7.27 -11.41 12.15
N LEU A 40 8.27 -12.00 11.48
CA LEU A 40 8.18 -12.33 10.05
C LEU A 40 7.08 -13.35 9.77
N ASP A 41 6.97 -14.38 10.61
CA ASP A 41 6.00 -15.46 10.42
C ASP A 41 4.58 -15.07 10.88
N SER A 42 4.49 -14.26 11.94
CA SER A 42 3.20 -13.87 12.52
C SER A 42 3.29 -12.51 13.25
N PRO A 43 2.89 -11.41 12.60
CA PRO A 43 2.97 -10.05 13.17
C PRO A 43 1.81 -9.77 14.14
N VAL A 44 1.56 -10.67 15.09
CA VAL A 44 0.55 -10.53 16.14
C VAL A 44 1.20 -10.26 17.49
N PHE A 45 0.51 -9.53 18.37
CA PHE A 45 1.07 -9.13 19.65
C PHE A 45 1.46 -10.33 20.55
N SER A 46 0.69 -11.43 20.49
CA SER A 46 0.97 -12.64 21.26
C SER A 46 2.37 -13.23 20.97
N THR A 47 2.91 -12.97 19.78
CA THR A 47 4.28 -13.37 19.39
C THR A 47 5.35 -12.69 20.26
N ILE A 48 5.11 -11.44 20.70
CA ILE A 48 6.09 -10.65 21.47
C ILE A 48 5.69 -10.42 22.93
N GLU A 49 4.55 -10.96 23.38
CA GLU A 49 3.98 -10.69 24.71
C GLU A 49 5.00 -11.00 25.82
N GLY A 50 5.65 -12.17 25.76
CA GLY A 50 6.69 -12.56 26.72
C GLY A 50 7.86 -11.57 26.79
N PHE A 51 8.36 -11.11 25.64
CA PHE A 51 9.41 -10.09 25.58
C PHE A 51 8.93 -8.75 26.14
N SER A 52 7.69 -8.37 25.86
CA SER A 52 7.09 -7.13 26.35
C SER A 52 6.93 -7.07 27.87
N CYS A 53 6.81 -8.24 28.51
CA CYS A 53 6.61 -8.38 29.95
C CYS A 53 7.93 -8.65 30.71
N ALA A 54 8.98 -9.15 30.05
CA ALA A 54 10.21 -9.61 30.71
C ALA A 54 11.01 -8.48 31.40
N SER A 55 11.20 -7.34 30.74
CA SER A 55 11.91 -6.18 31.33
C SER A 55 11.63 -4.90 30.52
N HIS A 56 11.96 -3.73 31.09
CA HIS A 56 11.84 -2.45 30.37
C HIS A 56 12.62 -2.44 29.05
N ARG A 57 13.86 -2.98 29.04
CA ARG A 57 14.70 -3.03 27.84
C ARG A 57 14.12 -3.94 26.77
N PHE A 58 13.67 -5.13 27.16
CA PHE A 58 13.03 -6.08 26.25
C PHE A 58 11.72 -5.53 25.70
N ARG A 59 10.92 -4.86 26.54
CA ARG A 59 9.69 -4.18 26.11
C ARG A 59 9.95 -3.12 25.03
N HIS A 60 10.96 -2.28 25.24
CA HIS A 60 11.29 -1.25 24.25
C HIS A 60 11.72 -1.85 22.91
N ILE A 61 12.52 -2.93 22.91
CA ILE A 61 12.92 -3.63 21.68
C ILE A 61 11.71 -4.29 21.02
N ALA A 62 10.91 -5.02 21.79
CA ALA A 62 9.70 -5.70 21.34
C ALA A 62 8.73 -4.73 20.67
N PHE A 63 8.42 -3.61 21.33
CA PHE A 63 7.53 -2.60 20.79
C PHE A 63 8.12 -1.86 19.60
N ARG A 64 9.42 -1.55 19.60
CA ARG A 64 10.06 -0.92 18.45
C ARG A 64 9.95 -1.78 17.19
N GLN A 65 10.14 -3.09 17.31
CA GLN A 65 10.01 -4.02 16.19
C GLN A 65 8.55 -4.26 15.80
N TYR A 66 7.67 -4.49 16.78
CA TYR A 66 6.24 -4.73 16.53
C TYR A 66 5.55 -3.53 15.87
N PHE A 67 5.81 -2.32 16.37
CA PHE A 67 5.26 -1.09 15.80
C PHE A 67 6.11 -0.53 14.64
N SER A 68 7.08 -1.27 14.11
CA SER A 68 7.78 -0.87 12.88
C SER A 68 6.84 -0.86 11.67
N LEU A 69 5.87 -1.79 11.66
CA LEU A 69 4.73 -1.82 10.77
C LEU A 69 3.47 -1.45 11.55
N LEU A 70 2.82 -0.36 11.16
CA LEU A 70 1.60 0.13 11.81
C LEU A 70 0.39 -0.11 10.90
N THR A 71 -0.50 -1.02 11.30
CA THR A 71 -1.76 -1.24 10.56
C THR A 71 -2.92 -0.52 11.23
N VAL A 72 -3.54 0.44 10.53
CA VAL A 72 -4.63 1.28 11.04
C VAL A 72 -5.93 0.96 10.30
N LYS A 73 -6.92 0.47 11.04
CA LYS A 73 -8.17 -0.08 10.46
C LYS A 73 -9.40 0.80 10.68
N SER A 74 -9.30 1.83 11.51
CA SER A 74 -10.42 2.72 11.83
C SER A 74 -9.95 4.00 12.51
N LYS A 75 -10.83 5.01 12.58
CA LYS A 75 -10.60 6.27 13.29
C LYS A 75 -10.26 6.06 14.77
N SER A 76 -11.00 5.18 15.45
CA SER A 76 -10.73 4.87 16.86
C SER A 76 -9.39 4.16 17.05
N HIS A 77 -9.04 3.27 16.11
CA HIS A 77 -7.75 2.59 16.14
C HIS A 77 -6.60 3.59 15.98
N TRP A 78 -6.70 4.51 15.01
CA TRP A 78 -5.73 5.59 14.81
C TRP A 78 -5.49 6.40 16.08
N LEU A 79 -6.56 6.90 16.71
CA LEU A 79 -6.47 7.69 17.93
C LEU A 79 -5.78 6.93 19.08
N LYS A 80 -6.11 5.64 19.26
CA LYS A 80 -5.50 4.81 20.30
C LYS A 80 -4.02 4.58 20.03
N LEU A 81 -3.65 4.30 18.78
CA LEU A 81 -2.25 4.10 18.39
C LEU A 81 -1.44 5.37 18.66
N CYS A 82 -1.95 6.55 18.25
CA CYS A 82 -1.27 7.83 18.47
C CYS A 82 -1.01 8.18 19.95
N GLN A 83 -1.67 7.51 20.90
CA GLN A 83 -1.46 7.66 22.35
C GLN A 83 -0.32 6.78 22.89
N ILE A 84 0.13 5.77 22.13
CA ILE A 84 1.19 4.86 22.57
C ILE A 84 2.53 5.60 22.56
N PRO A 85 3.22 5.72 23.71
CA PRO A 85 4.52 6.38 23.76
C PRO A 85 5.53 5.68 22.85
N GLY A 86 6.20 6.45 21.99
CA GLY A 86 7.24 5.94 21.07
C GLY A 86 6.75 5.44 19.73
N VAL A 87 5.44 5.18 19.53
CA VAL A 87 4.94 4.62 18.24
C VAL A 87 5.37 5.47 17.03
N ARG A 88 5.34 6.80 17.19
CA ARG A 88 5.68 7.78 16.15
C ARG A 88 7.15 7.71 15.73
N THR A 89 8.04 7.31 16.65
CA THR A 89 9.47 7.17 16.38
C THR A 89 9.85 5.74 15.98
N TRP A 90 9.01 4.74 16.25
CA TRP A 90 9.25 3.34 15.88
C TRP A 90 8.69 2.96 14.51
N THR A 91 7.56 3.56 14.12
CA THR A 91 6.92 3.24 12.83
C THR A 91 7.83 3.59 11.65
N ARG A 92 7.94 2.66 10.71
CA ARG A 92 8.68 2.74 9.45
C ARG A 92 7.76 2.58 8.25
N THR A 93 6.78 1.70 8.40
CA THR A 93 5.75 1.39 7.40
C THR A 93 4.38 1.57 8.04
N MET A 94 3.45 2.16 7.30
CA MET A 94 2.06 2.29 7.73
C MET A 94 1.12 1.78 6.64
N ASP A 95 0.22 0.87 7.02
CA ASP A 95 -0.89 0.43 6.18
C ASP A 95 -2.19 0.93 6.80
N THR A 96 -3.00 1.65 6.04
CA THR A 96 -4.24 2.24 6.55
C THR A 96 -5.33 2.30 5.51
N ILE A 97 -6.56 2.48 5.96
CA ILE A 97 -7.67 2.93 5.13
C ILE A 97 -7.79 4.46 5.19
N SER A 98 -8.22 5.11 4.11
CA SER A 98 -8.33 6.56 3.99
C SER A 98 -9.14 7.18 5.15
N ILE A 99 -10.29 6.58 5.45
CA ILE A 99 -11.25 7.08 6.45
C ILE A 99 -10.69 7.08 7.88
N ALA A 100 -9.65 6.29 8.17
CA ALA A 100 -9.05 6.23 9.49
C ALA A 100 -8.24 7.51 9.80
N LEU A 101 -7.68 8.14 8.76
CA LEU A 101 -6.85 9.34 8.88
C LEU A 101 -7.65 10.65 8.94
N TYR A 102 -8.96 10.61 8.76
CA TYR A 102 -9.80 11.82 8.80
C TYR A 102 -9.82 12.51 10.18
N VAL A 103 -9.52 11.76 11.24
CA VAL A 103 -9.45 12.32 12.59
C VAL A 103 -8.00 12.64 12.91
N ASN A 104 -7.71 13.93 13.08
CA ASN A 104 -6.38 14.46 13.36
C ASN A 104 -5.31 14.00 12.34
N PRO A 105 -5.52 14.25 11.03
CA PRO A 105 -4.55 13.89 9.98
C PRO A 105 -3.17 14.50 10.22
N GLU A 106 -3.09 15.65 10.88
CA GLU A 106 -1.85 16.33 11.25
C GLU A 106 -0.94 15.49 12.15
N ASN A 107 -1.46 14.46 12.85
CA ASN A 107 -0.59 13.54 13.58
C ASN A 107 0.35 12.78 12.66
N LEU A 108 -0.01 12.60 11.39
CA LEU A 108 0.80 11.86 10.43
C LEU A 108 2.19 12.48 10.24
N VAL A 109 2.28 13.82 10.22
CA VAL A 109 3.56 14.56 10.09
C VAL A 109 4.56 14.24 11.21
N THR A 110 4.06 13.78 12.37
CA THR A 110 4.89 13.50 13.54
C THR A 110 5.60 12.16 13.49
N PHE A 111 5.32 11.32 12.50
CA PHE A 111 5.96 10.03 12.29
C PHE A 111 7.31 10.20 11.58
N MET A 112 8.30 10.71 12.31
CA MET A 112 9.62 11.15 11.78
C MET A 112 10.43 10.07 11.06
N ASN A 113 10.09 8.80 11.24
CA ASN A 113 10.78 7.68 10.61
C ASN A 113 9.89 6.88 9.65
N LEU A 114 8.71 7.39 9.30
CA LEU A 114 7.82 6.75 8.33
C LEU A 114 8.37 6.95 6.91
N HIS A 115 8.65 5.85 6.20
CA HIS A 115 9.20 5.86 4.84
C HIS A 115 8.24 5.24 3.83
N THR A 116 7.43 4.27 4.27
CA THR A 116 6.48 3.56 3.42
C THR A 116 5.06 3.78 3.93
N VAL A 117 4.17 4.21 3.04
CA VAL A 117 2.77 4.43 3.37
C VAL A 117 1.88 3.79 2.32
N THR A 118 0.99 2.90 2.76
CA THR A 118 -0.05 2.27 1.96
C THR A 118 -1.39 2.79 2.46
N ILE A 119 -2.19 3.38 1.57
CA ILE A 119 -3.54 3.87 1.89
C ILE A 119 -4.54 3.23 0.93
N ASP A 120 -5.52 2.55 1.52
CA ASP A 120 -6.67 1.99 0.84
C ASP A 120 -7.79 3.05 0.72
N PHE A 121 -8.21 3.33 -0.51
CA PHE A 121 -9.25 4.29 -0.88
C PHE A 121 -10.59 3.62 -1.25
N ASP A 122 -10.82 2.34 -0.92
CA ASP A 122 -12.05 1.61 -1.28
C ASP A 122 -13.32 2.31 -0.76
N ALA A 123 -13.24 2.91 0.43
CA ALA A 123 -14.31 3.68 1.04
C ALA A 123 -14.57 5.06 0.38
N GLU A 124 -13.75 5.48 -0.58
CA GLU A 124 -13.89 6.74 -1.31
C GLU A 124 -14.64 6.55 -2.63
N GLY A 125 -15.44 7.55 -2.98
CA GLY A 125 -16.09 7.65 -4.29
C GLY A 125 -15.38 8.65 -5.21
N GLN A 126 -15.81 8.69 -6.48
CA GLN A 126 -15.26 9.62 -7.48
C GLN A 126 -15.31 11.09 -7.03
N HIS A 127 -16.31 11.50 -6.28
CA HIS A 127 -16.43 12.89 -5.81
C HIS A 127 -15.66 13.19 -4.52
N THR A 128 -15.33 12.19 -3.70
CA THR A 128 -14.69 12.41 -2.39
C THR A 128 -13.18 12.23 -2.43
N HIS A 129 -12.67 11.32 -3.28
CA HIS A 129 -11.27 10.89 -3.21
C HIS A 129 -10.26 12.03 -3.40
N HIS A 130 -10.54 13.06 -4.20
CA HIS A 130 -9.67 14.23 -4.33
C HIS A 130 -9.55 15.04 -3.03
N THR A 131 -10.66 15.26 -2.35
CA THR A 131 -10.69 15.97 -1.06
C THR A 131 -9.94 15.16 0.00
N SER A 132 -10.20 13.85 0.04
CA SER A 132 -9.57 12.90 0.96
C SER A 132 -8.06 12.81 0.72
N ALA A 133 -7.64 12.68 -0.54
CA ALA A 133 -6.24 12.66 -0.92
C ALA A 133 -5.53 13.97 -0.55
N LYS A 134 -6.13 15.13 -0.83
CA LYS A 134 -5.56 16.42 -0.45
C LYS A 134 -5.37 16.52 1.07
N LEU A 135 -6.39 16.17 1.84
CA LEU A 135 -6.35 16.20 3.30
C LEU A 135 -5.19 15.35 3.82
N ILE A 136 -5.11 14.09 3.38
CA ILE A 136 -4.11 13.13 3.84
C ILE A 136 -2.71 13.49 3.36
N LEU A 137 -2.53 13.74 2.06
CA LEU A 137 -1.23 14.04 1.46
C LEU A 137 -0.63 15.33 2.02
N SER A 138 -1.45 16.34 2.34
CA SER A 138 -0.96 17.58 2.96
C SER A 138 -0.31 17.40 4.33
N CYS A 139 -0.59 16.27 4.98
CA CYS A 139 -0.05 15.90 6.29
C CYS A 139 1.04 14.83 6.21
N MET A 140 1.47 14.44 5.01
CA MET A 140 2.50 13.41 4.82
C MET A 140 3.86 13.88 5.33
N PRO A 141 4.64 13.00 5.99
CA PRO A 141 5.99 13.33 6.36
C PRO A 141 6.88 13.47 5.11
N PRO A 142 7.77 14.48 5.06
CA PRO A 142 8.57 14.75 3.87
C PRO A 142 9.59 13.64 3.55
N GLN A 143 9.89 12.75 4.49
CA GLN A 143 10.81 11.62 4.33
C GLN A 143 10.17 10.36 3.73
N VAL A 144 8.87 10.36 3.42
CA VAL A 144 8.23 9.24 2.72
C VAL A 144 8.90 9.04 1.37
N THR A 145 9.38 7.81 1.13
CA THR A 145 10.03 7.42 -0.13
C THR A 145 9.17 6.45 -0.93
N ARG A 146 8.26 5.71 -0.30
CA ARG A 146 7.31 4.84 -0.97
C ARG A 146 5.88 5.19 -0.58
N LEU A 147 5.06 5.48 -1.58
CA LEU A 147 3.63 5.75 -1.41
C LEU A 147 2.82 4.82 -2.29
N GLU A 148 1.86 4.14 -1.68
CA GLU A 148 0.89 3.30 -2.38
C GLU A 148 -0.54 3.79 -2.08
N LEU A 149 -1.28 4.16 -3.11
CA LEU A 149 -2.71 4.49 -3.02
C LEU A 149 -3.50 3.42 -3.76
N LEU A 150 -4.26 2.62 -3.01
CA LEU A 150 -4.94 1.43 -3.51
C LEU A 150 -6.45 1.69 -3.66
N TYR A 151 -7.12 0.90 -4.49
CA TYR A 151 -8.58 0.99 -4.69
C TYR A 151 -9.07 2.41 -5.04
N LEU A 152 -8.26 3.16 -5.79
CA LEU A 152 -8.61 4.52 -6.22
C LEU A 152 -9.77 4.48 -7.23
N PRO A 153 -10.78 5.37 -7.12
CA PRO A 153 -11.81 5.50 -8.15
C PRO A 153 -11.25 5.93 -9.51
N SER A 154 -10.21 6.77 -9.52
CA SER A 154 -9.52 7.23 -10.72
C SER A 154 -8.13 7.78 -10.38
N ILE A 155 -7.23 7.78 -11.37
CA ILE A 155 -5.94 8.49 -11.31
C ILE A 155 -6.05 9.73 -12.21
N THR A 156 -5.92 10.91 -11.62
CA THR A 156 -6.04 12.19 -12.34
C THR A 156 -4.78 13.02 -12.22
N THR A 157 -4.58 13.97 -13.15
CA THR A 157 -3.48 14.95 -13.07
C THR A 157 -3.50 15.73 -11.75
N TYR A 158 -4.68 16.04 -11.22
CA TYR A 158 -4.80 16.68 -9.91
C TYR A 158 -4.20 15.83 -8.79
N LEU A 159 -4.53 14.54 -8.72
CA LEU A 159 -3.96 13.61 -7.73
C LEU A 159 -2.43 13.52 -7.88
N LEU A 160 -1.94 13.39 -9.11
CA LEU A 160 -0.49 13.33 -9.39
C LEU A 160 0.21 14.62 -8.95
N SER A 161 -0.41 15.78 -9.18
CA SER A 161 0.11 17.09 -8.74
C SER A 161 0.20 17.18 -7.21
N LEU A 162 -0.77 16.63 -6.49
CA LEU A 162 -0.77 16.57 -5.02
C LEU A 162 0.37 15.68 -4.52
N VAL A 163 0.52 14.50 -5.11
CA VAL A 163 1.61 13.57 -4.76
C VAL A 163 2.97 14.22 -5.01
N ALA A 164 3.17 14.84 -6.18
CA ALA A 164 4.40 15.53 -6.53
C ALA A 164 4.72 16.69 -5.57
N THR A 165 3.69 17.41 -5.13
CA THR A 165 3.82 18.55 -4.22
C THR A 165 4.19 18.12 -2.80
N TYR A 166 3.52 17.11 -2.25
CA TYR A 166 3.63 16.77 -0.84
C TYR A 166 4.64 15.64 -0.55
N CYS A 167 5.01 14.84 -1.54
CA CYS A 167 5.94 13.73 -1.38
C CYS A 167 7.14 13.85 -2.34
N PRO A 168 7.95 14.93 -2.27
CA PRO A 168 9.01 15.20 -3.24
C PRO A 168 10.19 14.22 -3.21
N ARG A 169 10.27 13.36 -2.18
CA ARG A 169 11.36 12.39 -1.99
C ARG A 169 11.00 10.96 -2.44
N LEU A 170 9.86 10.78 -3.09
CA LEU A 170 9.42 9.46 -3.54
C LEU A 170 10.44 8.82 -4.49
N ASP A 171 10.80 7.59 -4.18
CA ASP A 171 11.48 6.64 -5.05
C ASP A 171 10.50 5.67 -5.71
N THR A 172 9.39 5.37 -5.04
CA THR A 172 8.39 4.38 -5.46
C THR A 172 7.00 4.98 -5.31
N LEU A 173 6.25 5.03 -6.40
CA LEU A 173 4.86 5.47 -6.43
C LEU A 173 3.99 4.37 -7.04
N VAL A 174 3.00 3.92 -6.29
CA VAL A 174 2.00 2.95 -6.73
C VAL A 174 0.61 3.58 -6.60
N LEU A 175 -0.12 3.65 -7.70
CA LEU A 175 -1.49 4.15 -7.74
C LEU A 175 -2.34 3.09 -8.45
N ARG A 176 -3.34 2.49 -7.79
CA ARG A 176 -4.11 1.39 -8.36
C ARG A 176 -5.61 1.67 -8.38
N CYS A 177 -6.18 1.66 -9.57
CA CYS A 177 -7.63 1.68 -9.81
C CYS A 177 -8.16 0.29 -10.13
N SER A 178 -7.37 -0.53 -10.82
CA SER A 178 -7.74 -1.89 -11.22
C SER A 178 -8.18 -2.79 -10.06
N ASP A 179 -7.63 -2.56 -8.87
CA ASP A 179 -7.98 -3.31 -7.65
C ASP A 179 -9.49 -3.23 -7.33
N ARG A 180 -10.18 -2.17 -7.77
CA ARG A 180 -11.63 -2.00 -7.55
C ARG A 180 -12.50 -2.91 -8.39
N LEU A 181 -11.98 -3.54 -9.45
CA LEU A 181 -12.83 -4.27 -10.40
C LEU A 181 -13.43 -5.56 -9.82
N LEU A 182 -13.04 -6.05 -8.64
CA LEU A 182 -13.65 -7.21 -7.95
C LEU A 182 -13.92 -8.43 -8.88
N PRO A 183 -12.90 -8.95 -9.58
CA PRO A 183 -13.08 -10.04 -10.56
C PRO A 183 -13.55 -11.37 -9.95
N ASP A 184 -13.57 -11.50 -8.63
CA ASP A 184 -13.86 -12.75 -7.93
C ASP A 184 -15.29 -12.85 -7.38
N CYS A 185 -16.14 -11.83 -7.57
CA CYS A 185 -17.50 -11.81 -7.02
C CYS A 185 -18.56 -12.40 -7.97
N CYS A 186 -19.04 -11.60 -8.93
CA CYS A 186 -19.95 -12.01 -10.00
C CYS A 186 -19.93 -10.97 -11.13
N TRP A 187 -20.45 -11.32 -12.31
CA TRP A 187 -20.53 -10.40 -13.47
C TRP A 187 -21.20 -9.06 -13.15
N ASN A 188 -22.28 -9.06 -12.37
CA ASN A 188 -22.98 -7.82 -12.01
C ASN A 188 -22.11 -6.91 -11.15
N CYS A 189 -21.40 -7.47 -10.17
CA CYS A 189 -20.47 -6.69 -9.35
C CYS A 189 -19.27 -6.20 -10.16
N TYR A 190 -18.79 -7.00 -11.12
CA TYR A 190 -17.70 -6.63 -12.03
C TYR A 190 -18.09 -5.46 -12.94
N ASP A 191 -19.28 -5.54 -13.55
CA ASP A 191 -19.88 -4.48 -14.38
C ASP A 191 -20.15 -3.21 -13.56
N GLU A 192 -20.81 -3.34 -12.40
CA GLU A 192 -21.06 -2.22 -11.48
C GLU A 192 -19.75 -1.54 -11.04
N ALA A 193 -18.73 -2.32 -10.65
CA ALA A 193 -17.42 -1.80 -10.28
C ALA A 193 -16.73 -1.08 -11.44
N GLY A 194 -16.82 -1.62 -12.66
CA GLY A 194 -16.33 -0.99 -13.89
C GLY A 194 -16.99 0.36 -14.15
N SER A 195 -18.32 0.44 -14.00
CA SER A 195 -19.08 1.68 -14.20
C SER A 195 -18.72 2.80 -13.21
N HIS A 196 -18.22 2.44 -12.02
CA HIS A 196 -17.84 3.37 -10.96
C HIS A 196 -16.34 3.65 -10.87
N THR A 197 -15.52 3.02 -11.70
CA THR A 197 -14.06 3.14 -11.67
C THR A 197 -13.52 3.58 -13.03
N VAL A 198 -12.67 4.61 -13.07
CA VAL A 198 -11.95 4.97 -14.30
C VAL A 198 -10.72 4.07 -14.43
N HIS A 199 -10.95 2.81 -14.81
CA HIS A 199 -9.91 1.80 -14.95
C HIS A 199 -9.23 1.82 -16.33
N SER A 200 -9.95 2.21 -17.38
CA SER A 200 -9.46 2.37 -18.76
C SER A 200 -9.74 3.80 -19.24
N PRO A 201 -8.83 4.76 -19.01
CA PRO A 201 -9.10 6.19 -19.25
C PRO A 201 -9.12 6.60 -20.73
N ILE A 202 -8.79 5.69 -21.64
CA ILE A 202 -8.74 5.92 -23.10
C ILE A 202 -9.96 5.22 -23.74
N PRO A 203 -10.72 5.88 -24.63
CA PRO A 203 -10.52 7.25 -25.15
C PRO A 203 -11.21 8.37 -24.34
N ASN A 204 -12.00 8.02 -23.33
CA ASN A 204 -12.97 8.94 -22.72
C ASN A 204 -12.34 10.13 -21.98
N SER A 205 -11.27 9.90 -21.23
CA SER A 205 -10.53 10.95 -20.51
C SER A 205 -9.35 11.48 -21.32
N TYR A 206 -8.75 10.63 -22.15
CA TYR A 206 -7.62 10.96 -23.00
C TYR A 206 -7.78 10.30 -24.36
N CYS A 207 -7.52 11.04 -25.43
CA CYS A 207 -7.66 10.53 -26.78
C CYS A 207 -6.77 9.33 -27.11
N ASN A 208 -5.57 9.25 -26.51
CA ASN A 208 -4.64 8.14 -26.68
C ASN A 208 -3.64 8.06 -25.50
N ALA A 209 -2.83 7.01 -25.49
CA ALA A 209 -1.88 6.75 -24.41
C ALA A 209 -0.70 7.72 -24.35
N GLU A 210 -0.26 8.26 -25.48
CA GLU A 210 0.78 9.31 -25.51
C GLU A 210 0.30 10.58 -24.80
N HIS A 211 -0.94 11.00 -25.08
CA HIS A 211 -1.52 12.18 -24.46
C HIS A 211 -1.71 11.99 -22.94
N LEU A 212 -2.17 10.81 -22.51
CA LEU A 212 -2.23 10.44 -21.10
C LEU A 212 -0.85 10.48 -20.45
N ALA A 213 0.13 9.80 -21.05
CA ALA A 213 1.49 9.71 -20.54
C ALA A 213 2.15 11.10 -20.46
N HIS A 214 1.94 11.97 -21.44
CA HIS A 214 2.41 13.34 -21.42
C HIS A 214 1.78 14.15 -20.29
N ALA A 215 0.46 14.08 -20.13
CA ALA A 215 -0.25 14.78 -19.06
C ALA A 215 0.23 14.34 -17.67
N PHE A 216 0.39 13.03 -17.47
CA PHE A 216 0.88 12.47 -16.20
C PHE A 216 2.36 12.81 -15.96
N GLY A 217 3.21 12.67 -16.98
CA GLY A 217 4.63 13.00 -16.91
C GLY A 217 4.87 14.47 -16.54
N LYS A 218 4.05 15.38 -17.09
CA LYS A 218 4.11 16.81 -16.76
C LYS A 218 3.87 17.10 -15.28
N GLU A 219 2.93 16.41 -14.64
CA GLU A 219 2.63 16.59 -13.21
C GLU A 219 3.69 15.93 -12.32
N LEU A 220 4.25 14.79 -12.74
CA LEU A 220 5.22 14.02 -11.97
C LEU A 220 6.68 14.47 -12.15
N LYS A 221 7.00 15.32 -13.13
CA LYS A 221 8.38 15.76 -13.46
C LYS A 221 9.20 16.31 -12.28
N HIS A 222 8.53 16.75 -11.21
CA HIS A 222 9.16 17.29 -10.00
C HIS A 222 9.65 16.21 -9.04
N LEU A 223 9.25 14.95 -9.24
CA LEU A 223 9.71 13.81 -8.47
C LEU A 223 11.06 13.30 -8.99
N HIS A 224 12.10 14.08 -8.75
CA HIS A 224 13.46 13.82 -9.26
C HIS A 224 14.11 12.53 -8.74
N LYS A 225 13.50 11.85 -7.76
CA LYS A 225 14.02 10.60 -7.21
C LYS A 225 13.18 9.38 -7.57
N LEU A 226 12.10 9.57 -8.35
CA LEU A 226 11.17 8.50 -8.66
C LEU A 226 11.83 7.49 -9.61
N ARG A 227 12.04 6.28 -9.11
CA ARG A 227 12.68 5.16 -9.82
C ARG A 227 11.66 4.12 -10.25
N HIS A 228 10.62 3.91 -9.44
CA HIS A 228 9.60 2.90 -9.67
C HIS A 228 8.22 3.56 -9.71
N LEU A 229 7.57 3.50 -10.86
CA LEU A 229 6.20 4.00 -11.03
C LEU A 229 5.29 2.85 -11.42
N HIS A 230 4.21 2.65 -10.68
CA HIS A 230 3.13 1.74 -11.03
C HIS A 230 1.83 2.53 -11.14
N LEU A 231 1.26 2.56 -12.34
CA LEU A 231 -0.07 3.08 -12.61
C LEU A 231 -1.00 1.92 -12.94
N GLY A 232 -1.77 1.48 -11.95
CA GLY A 232 -2.73 0.39 -12.05
C GLY A 232 -4.02 0.80 -12.75
N ILE A 233 -3.87 1.20 -14.02
CA ILE A 233 -4.92 1.43 -15.01
C ILE A 233 -4.63 0.53 -16.21
N TYR A 234 -5.67 0.14 -16.94
CA TYR A 234 -5.54 -0.58 -18.19
C TYR A 234 -5.38 0.42 -19.34
N LEU A 235 -4.40 0.18 -20.20
CA LEU A 235 -4.20 0.97 -21.42
C LEU A 235 -4.92 0.39 -22.65
N SER A 236 -5.77 -0.62 -22.44
CA SER A 236 -6.74 -1.04 -23.44
C SER A 236 -7.84 0.01 -23.63
N PRO A 237 -8.47 0.08 -24.81
CA PRO A 237 -9.70 0.86 -24.99
C PRO A 237 -10.75 0.46 -23.96
N LEU A 238 -11.54 1.42 -23.46
CA LEU A 238 -12.62 1.14 -22.53
C LEU A 238 -13.67 0.20 -23.13
N ASP A 239 -13.96 0.36 -24.43
CA ASP A 239 -14.95 -0.46 -25.14
C ASP A 239 -14.59 -1.94 -25.09
N LEU A 240 -13.29 -2.30 -25.08
CA LEU A 240 -12.86 -3.70 -24.94
C LEU A 240 -13.41 -4.37 -23.68
N PHE A 241 -13.52 -3.63 -22.58
CA PHE A 241 -14.09 -4.14 -21.33
C PHE A 241 -15.59 -4.40 -21.46
N TYR A 242 -16.34 -3.45 -22.04
CA TYR A 242 -17.79 -3.59 -22.20
C TYR A 242 -18.16 -4.58 -23.29
N ASP A 243 -17.44 -4.60 -24.41
CA ASP A 243 -17.57 -5.59 -25.46
C ASP A 243 -17.37 -6.99 -24.88
N HIS A 244 -16.34 -7.18 -24.02
CA HIS A 244 -16.13 -8.41 -23.26
C HIS A 244 -17.32 -8.75 -22.36
N LEU A 245 -17.83 -7.79 -21.61
CA LEU A 245 -19.03 -8.00 -20.77
C LEU A 245 -20.27 -8.40 -21.59
N GLU A 246 -20.39 -7.94 -22.83
CA GLU A 246 -21.49 -8.27 -23.74
C GLU A 246 -21.34 -9.70 -24.28
N HIS A 247 -20.22 -10.05 -24.93
CA HIS A 247 -20.09 -11.36 -25.57
C HIS A 247 -19.74 -12.49 -24.59
N ALA A 248 -18.94 -12.23 -23.55
CA ALA A 248 -18.77 -13.19 -22.45
C ALA A 248 -20.03 -13.24 -21.58
N GLY A 249 -20.84 -12.18 -21.62
CA GLY A 249 -22.14 -12.07 -21.00
C GLY A 249 -23.26 -12.83 -21.70
N ASP A 250 -23.10 -13.35 -22.92
CA ASP A 250 -24.13 -14.20 -23.54
C ASP A 250 -24.30 -15.57 -22.82
N PHE A 251 -23.42 -15.88 -21.86
CA PHE A 251 -23.66 -16.92 -20.84
C PHE A 251 -24.61 -16.49 -19.71
N ARG A 252 -25.19 -15.28 -19.78
CA ARG A 252 -26.21 -14.79 -18.84
C ARG A 252 -27.53 -15.51 -19.13
N PHE A 253 -27.75 -16.59 -18.41
CA PHE A 253 -29.03 -17.17 -17.94
C PHE A 253 -29.31 -18.64 -18.34
N PRO A 254 -29.44 -19.54 -17.34
CA PRO A 254 -29.04 -19.38 -15.94
C PRO A 254 -27.52 -19.37 -15.84
N PRO A 255 -26.93 -18.79 -14.77
CA PRO A 255 -25.53 -19.05 -14.46
C PRO A 255 -25.40 -20.56 -14.33
N THR A 256 -24.74 -21.20 -15.28
CA THR A 256 -24.17 -22.50 -14.95
C THR A 256 -23.24 -22.22 -13.78
N PRO A 257 -23.32 -22.97 -12.67
CA PRO A 257 -22.41 -22.84 -11.53
C PRO A 257 -20.93 -23.02 -11.90
N ASP A 258 -20.62 -23.26 -13.18
CA ASP A 258 -19.32 -23.57 -13.75
C ASP A 258 -18.56 -22.36 -14.31
N VAL A 259 -19.13 -21.14 -14.37
CA VAL A 259 -18.33 -19.96 -14.76
C VAL A 259 -17.59 -19.44 -13.54
N THR A 260 -16.40 -19.99 -13.30
CA THR A 260 -15.51 -19.55 -12.23
C THR A 260 -14.70 -18.33 -12.68
N PRO A 261 -14.46 -17.35 -11.78
CA PRO A 261 -13.49 -16.27 -11.97
C PRO A 261 -12.15 -16.75 -12.55
N PRO A 262 -11.39 -15.87 -13.23
CA PRO A 262 -11.60 -14.43 -13.37
C PRO A 262 -12.57 -14.03 -14.51
N PHE A 263 -13.35 -12.97 -14.29
CA PHE A 263 -14.27 -12.42 -15.30
C PHE A 263 -13.62 -11.45 -16.30
N GLY A 264 -12.29 -11.31 -16.27
CA GLY A 264 -11.57 -10.37 -17.13
C GLY A 264 -11.43 -10.82 -18.58
N PRO A 265 -11.02 -9.92 -19.48
CA PRO A 265 -10.66 -10.24 -20.88
C PRO A 265 -9.44 -11.18 -21.02
N ASP A 266 -8.73 -11.48 -19.93
CA ASP A 266 -7.43 -12.14 -19.90
C ASP A 266 -7.44 -13.59 -20.38
N LEU A 267 -8.58 -14.26 -20.26
CA LEU A 267 -8.78 -15.65 -20.72
C LEU A 267 -9.71 -15.75 -21.93
N CYS A 268 -10.27 -14.64 -22.42
CA CYS A 268 -11.19 -14.64 -23.54
C CYS A 268 -10.44 -14.73 -24.86
N GLY A 269 -10.66 -15.82 -25.63
CA GLY A 269 -10.03 -16.04 -26.93
C GLY A 269 -10.31 -14.93 -27.95
N ASP A 270 -11.51 -14.37 -27.92
CA ASP A 270 -11.89 -13.26 -28.80
C ASP A 270 -11.20 -11.95 -28.41
N CYS A 271 -10.93 -11.74 -27.11
CA CYS A 271 -10.20 -10.56 -26.63
C CYS A 271 -8.68 -10.67 -26.80
N GLN A 272 -8.11 -11.88 -26.93
CA GLN A 272 -6.65 -12.05 -27.09
C GLN A 272 -6.10 -11.35 -28.33
N VAL A 273 -6.92 -11.08 -29.35
CA VAL A 273 -6.51 -10.36 -30.55
C VAL A 273 -5.98 -8.95 -30.27
N PHE A 274 -6.33 -8.37 -29.12
CA PHE A 274 -5.90 -7.03 -28.71
C PHE A 274 -4.59 -7.02 -27.92
N ALA A 275 -4.08 -8.19 -27.49
CA ALA A 275 -2.93 -8.28 -26.58
C ALA A 275 -1.68 -7.56 -27.09
N ASP A 276 -1.35 -7.72 -28.39
CA ASP A 276 -0.18 -7.08 -28.98
C ASP A 276 -0.34 -5.57 -29.14
N GLU A 277 -1.54 -5.10 -29.47
CA GLU A 277 -1.83 -3.67 -29.58
C GLU A 277 -1.78 -2.97 -28.22
N VAL A 278 -2.35 -3.61 -27.19
CA VAL A 278 -2.28 -3.10 -25.81
C VAL A 278 -0.83 -3.04 -25.34
N ARG A 279 -0.04 -4.09 -25.61
CA ARG A 279 1.39 -4.09 -25.26
C ARG A 279 2.16 -2.96 -25.94
N ARG A 280 1.91 -2.72 -27.23
CA ARG A 280 2.51 -1.59 -27.96
C ARG A 280 2.13 -0.27 -27.30
N THR A 281 0.87 -0.13 -26.89
CA THR A 281 0.34 1.06 -26.22
C THR A 281 1.01 1.29 -24.85
N GLU A 282 1.19 0.24 -24.06
CA GLU A 282 1.93 0.26 -22.78
C GLU A 282 3.39 0.70 -22.96
N LEU A 283 4.07 0.20 -24.00
CA LEU A 283 5.46 0.57 -24.33
C LEU A 283 5.58 2.04 -24.73
N VAL A 284 4.69 2.52 -25.59
CA VAL A 284 4.65 3.93 -26.01
C VAL A 284 4.41 4.84 -24.81
N ALA A 285 3.41 4.53 -23.99
CA ALA A 285 3.11 5.32 -22.79
C ALA A 285 4.28 5.33 -21.79
N ALA A 286 4.94 4.19 -21.59
CA ALA A 286 6.11 4.09 -20.72
C ALA A 286 7.28 4.94 -21.24
N ALA A 287 7.57 4.89 -22.54
CA ALA A 287 8.61 5.71 -23.17
C ALA A 287 8.31 7.22 -23.03
N THR A 288 7.07 7.63 -23.27
CA THR A 288 6.64 9.03 -23.11
C THR A 288 6.72 9.49 -21.64
N LEU A 289 6.37 8.64 -20.67
CA LEU A 289 6.52 8.97 -19.25
C LEU A 289 8.00 9.06 -18.84
N ALA A 290 8.82 8.12 -19.29
CA ALA A 290 10.26 8.11 -19.01
C ALA A 290 10.96 9.38 -19.51
N SER A 291 10.52 9.96 -20.63
CA SER A 291 11.10 11.23 -21.13
C SER A 291 10.87 12.42 -20.19
N HIS A 292 9.93 12.33 -19.23
CA HIS A 292 9.68 13.35 -18.22
C HIS A 292 10.30 13.01 -16.86
N LEU A 293 10.74 11.77 -16.66
CA LEU A 293 11.16 11.21 -15.39
C LEU A 293 12.57 10.62 -15.54
N PRO A 294 13.63 11.45 -15.46
CA PRO A 294 14.98 11.04 -15.85
C PRO A 294 15.59 9.97 -14.95
N MET A 295 15.07 9.75 -13.73
CA MET A 295 15.54 8.71 -12.81
C MET A 295 14.65 7.45 -12.84
N LEU A 296 13.64 7.39 -13.72
CA LEU A 296 12.74 6.25 -13.79
C LEU A 296 13.49 5.02 -14.32
N GLU A 297 13.44 3.94 -13.55
CA GLU A 297 14.06 2.64 -13.87
C GLU A 297 13.02 1.61 -14.29
N THR A 298 11.83 1.65 -13.68
CA THR A 298 10.75 0.70 -13.99
C THR A 298 9.41 1.40 -14.05
N MET A 299 8.64 1.09 -15.10
CA MET A 299 7.25 1.48 -15.25
C MET A 299 6.37 0.24 -15.23
N THR A 300 5.34 0.20 -14.37
CA THR A 300 4.39 -0.92 -14.28
C THR A 300 2.98 -0.45 -14.60
N TRP A 301 2.27 -1.25 -15.39
CA TRP A 301 0.87 -1.07 -15.74
C TRP A 301 0.06 -2.27 -15.27
N SER A 302 -1.22 -2.06 -14.93
CA SER A 302 -2.18 -3.16 -14.90
C SER A 302 -2.51 -3.55 -16.34
N THR A 303 -2.61 -4.84 -16.61
CA THR A 303 -2.91 -5.36 -17.94
C THR A 303 -3.81 -6.58 -17.86
N PHE A 304 -4.76 -6.69 -18.79
CA PHE A 304 -5.51 -7.94 -18.95
C PHE A 304 -4.67 -9.00 -19.67
N PHE A 305 -3.57 -8.64 -20.33
CA PHE A 305 -2.89 -9.54 -21.26
C PHE A 305 -1.51 -9.98 -20.77
N ALA A 306 -1.30 -10.03 -19.45
CA ALA A 306 -0.07 -10.55 -18.86
C ALA A 306 0.07 -12.05 -19.13
N GLN A 307 1.21 -12.46 -19.71
CA GLN A 307 1.46 -13.84 -20.12
C GLN A 307 2.57 -14.49 -19.28
N SER A 308 2.34 -15.73 -18.85
CA SER A 308 3.38 -16.55 -18.22
C SER A 308 4.61 -16.69 -19.14
N GLY A 309 5.77 -16.32 -18.63
CA GLY A 309 7.05 -16.46 -19.34
C GLY A 309 7.41 -15.30 -20.27
N ARG A 310 6.52 -14.32 -20.47
CA ARG A 310 6.87 -13.08 -21.17
C ARG A 310 7.67 -12.18 -20.24
N ALA A 311 8.77 -11.62 -20.73
CA ALA A 311 9.62 -10.74 -19.92
C ALA A 311 8.85 -9.51 -19.42
N GLY A 312 8.90 -9.31 -18.11
CA GLY A 312 8.23 -8.21 -17.42
C GLY A 312 6.77 -8.46 -17.03
N ASP A 313 6.15 -9.54 -17.50
CA ASP A 313 4.76 -9.85 -17.13
C ASP A 313 4.71 -10.63 -15.81
N ASP A 314 3.73 -10.29 -14.98
CA ASP A 314 3.31 -11.06 -13.81
C ASP A 314 1.82 -11.40 -14.00
N GLN A 315 1.55 -12.60 -14.51
CA GLN A 315 0.19 -13.06 -14.80
C GLN A 315 -0.66 -13.14 -13.52
N ALA A 316 -0.09 -13.52 -12.39
CA ALA A 316 -0.82 -13.65 -11.13
C ALA A 316 -1.27 -12.29 -10.61
N LYS A 317 -0.49 -11.24 -10.86
CA LYS A 317 -0.84 -9.86 -10.50
C LYS A 317 -1.55 -9.08 -11.61
N GLN A 318 -1.67 -9.67 -12.80
CA GLN A 318 -2.18 -8.98 -13.99
C GLN A 318 -1.44 -7.66 -14.25
N THR A 319 -0.11 -7.70 -14.22
CA THR A 319 0.73 -6.51 -14.43
C THR A 319 1.81 -6.74 -15.46
N THR A 320 2.17 -5.66 -16.15
CA THR A 320 3.32 -5.58 -17.06
C THR A 320 4.31 -4.57 -16.52
N THR A 321 5.54 -4.99 -16.23
CA THR A 321 6.66 -4.12 -15.85
C THR A 321 7.64 -3.95 -17.02
N ILE A 322 7.87 -2.70 -17.39
CA ILE A 322 8.80 -2.28 -18.43
C ILE A 322 10.03 -1.68 -17.75
N ALA A 323 11.21 -2.25 -18.03
CA ALA A 323 12.48 -1.67 -17.62
C ALA A 323 12.84 -0.51 -18.56
N ILE A 324 13.22 0.62 -17.98
CA ILE A 324 13.65 1.82 -18.70
C ILE A 324 15.17 1.81 -18.73
N LEU A 325 15.74 1.61 -19.92
CA LEU A 325 17.17 1.73 -20.13
C LEU A 325 17.52 3.22 -20.21
N GLN A 326 18.30 3.70 -19.24
CA GLN A 326 18.89 5.03 -19.32
C GLN A 326 20.21 4.91 -20.09
N GLU A 327 20.36 5.70 -21.15
CA GLU A 327 21.66 5.89 -21.78
C GLU A 327 22.53 6.70 -20.79
N GLU A 328 23.54 6.05 -20.20
CA GLU A 328 24.57 6.69 -19.37
C GLU A 328 25.49 7.61 -20.19
#